data_AF-C9J5L0-F1
#
_entry.id   AF-C9J5L0-F1
#
_cell.length_a   1.000
_cell.length_b   1.000
_cell.length_c   1.000
_cell.angle_alpha   90.00
_cell.angle_beta   90.00
_cell.angle_gamma   90.00
#
_symmetry.space_group_name_H-M   'P 1'
#
loop_
_entity.id
_entity.type
_entity.pdbx_description
1 polymer ?
#
loop_
_entity_poly.entity_id
_entity_poly.type
_entity_poly.pdbx_seq_one_letter_code
_entity_poly.pdbx_strand_id
1 'polypeptide(L)'
;MTQQPLRGVTSLRFNQDQSCFCCAMETGVRIYNVEPLMEKGHLDHEQVGSMGLVEMLHRSNLLALVGGGSSPKFSEISVLIWDDAREGKDSKEKLVLEFTFTKPVLSVRMRHDKIVIVLKNRIYVYSFPDNPRKLFEFDTRDNPKGLCDLCPSLEKQLLVFPGHKCGSLQLVDLA
;
A
#
# COMPACT_ATOMS: atom_id res chain seq x y z
N MET A 1 32.02 4.17 -13.62
CA MET A 1 31.41 5.18 -12.72
C MET A 1 30.13 4.57 -12.20
N THR A 2 30.13 4.08 -10.96
CA THR A 2 28.91 3.61 -10.29
C THR A 2 28.08 4.84 -9.96
N GLN A 3 26.96 5.07 -10.65
CA GLN A 3 25.98 6.07 -10.23
C GLN A 3 25.58 5.75 -8.80
N GLN A 4 25.71 6.71 -7.89
CA GLN A 4 25.10 6.60 -6.57
C GLN A 4 23.59 6.38 -6.78
N PRO A 5 22.96 5.39 -6.13
CA PRO A 5 21.53 5.23 -6.22
C PRO A 5 20.87 6.53 -5.72
N LEU A 6 19.92 7.04 -6.50
CA LEU A 6 19.12 8.21 -6.15
C LEU A 6 18.53 7.98 -4.74
N ARG A 7 18.69 8.92 -3.82
CA ARG A 7 18.11 8.85 -2.46
C ARG A 7 16.74 9.55 -2.39
N GLY A 8 15.88 9.28 -3.38
CA GLY A 8 14.57 9.93 -3.50
C GLY A 8 13.50 9.25 -2.66
N VAL A 9 12.61 10.04 -2.06
CA VAL A 9 11.34 9.56 -1.47
C VAL A 9 10.27 9.65 -2.55
N THR A 10 9.59 8.54 -2.83
CA THR A 10 8.55 8.44 -3.87
C THR A 10 7.16 8.61 -3.29
N SER A 11 6.91 8.10 -2.08
CA SER A 11 5.67 8.32 -1.35
C SER A 11 5.84 8.23 0.17
N LEU A 12 4.91 8.86 0.89
CA LEU A 12 4.84 8.90 2.36
C LEU A 12 3.42 8.64 2.81
N ARG A 13 3.24 7.80 3.83
CA ARG A 13 1.93 7.51 4.44
C ARG A 13 2.03 7.27 5.93
N PHE A 14 1.17 7.94 6.69
CA PHE A 14 0.88 7.55 8.07
C PHE A 14 0.13 6.23 8.09
N ASN A 15 0.35 5.44 9.12
CA ASN A 15 -0.55 4.34 9.44
C ASN A 15 -1.89 4.88 9.96
N GLN A 16 -2.85 3.98 10.15
CA GLN A 16 -4.26 4.28 10.37
C GLN A 16 -4.54 5.07 11.65
N ASP A 17 -3.71 4.92 12.69
CA ASP A 17 -3.77 5.66 13.95
C ASP A 17 -2.77 6.82 14.04
N GLN A 18 -2.09 7.12 12.92
CA GLN A 18 -1.09 8.20 12.77
C GLN A 18 0.09 8.14 13.74
N SER A 19 0.30 6.99 14.36
CA SER A 19 1.34 6.79 15.35
C SER A 19 2.69 6.37 14.72
N CYS A 20 2.66 5.91 13.47
CA CYS A 20 3.81 5.60 12.64
C CYS A 20 3.61 6.16 11.22
N PHE A 21 4.68 6.27 10.45
CA PHE A 21 4.60 6.50 9.02
C PHE A 21 5.65 5.67 8.27
N CYS A 22 5.37 5.41 7.00
CA CYS A 22 6.22 4.68 6.09
C CYS A 22 6.60 5.53 4.89
N CYS A 23 7.79 5.30 4.37
CA CYS A 23 8.37 5.96 3.22
C CYS A 23 8.68 4.92 2.14
N ALA A 24 8.09 5.06 0.96
CA ALA A 24 8.60 4.39 -0.23
C ALA A 24 9.72 5.24 -0.82
N MET A 25 10.81 4.60 -1.22
CA MET A 25 12.03 5.27 -1.64
C MET A 25 12.65 4.56 -2.84
N GLU A 26 13.52 5.28 -3.54
CA GLU A 26 14.41 4.72 -4.56
C GLU A 26 15.34 3.64 -3.98
N THR A 27 15.64 3.73 -2.68
CA THR A 27 16.50 2.79 -1.94
C THR A 27 15.73 1.79 -1.07
N GLY A 28 14.42 1.61 -1.30
CA GLY A 28 13.59 0.64 -0.58
C GLY A 28 12.50 1.28 0.27
N VAL A 29 12.31 0.78 1.50
CA VAL A 29 11.29 1.24 2.44
C VAL A 29 11.93 1.66 3.76
N ARG A 30 11.38 2.69 4.40
CA ARG A 30 11.69 3.08 5.79
C ARG A 30 10.40 3.22 6.59
N ILE A 31 10.42 2.82 7.86
CA ILE A 31 9.28 2.91 8.79
C ILE A 31 9.73 3.69 10.02
N TYR A 32 8.96 4.69 10.40
CA TYR A 32 9.24 5.56 11.53
C TYR A 32 8.08 5.54 12.53
N ASN A 33 8.42 5.50 13.81
CA ASN A 33 7.52 5.91 14.88
C ASN A 33 7.46 7.44 14.91
N VAL A 34 6.29 8.02 15.20
CA VAL A 34 6.10 9.48 15.23
C VAL A 34 6.59 10.08 16.54
N GLU A 35 6.25 9.47 17.68
CA GLU A 35 6.57 10.00 19.02
C GLU A 35 7.15 8.89 19.91
N PRO A 36 8.46 8.91 20.22
CA PRO A 36 9.47 9.81 19.65
C PRO A 36 9.74 9.49 18.17
N LEU A 37 10.19 10.49 17.41
CA LEU A 37 10.58 10.31 16.01
C LEU A 37 11.79 9.39 15.92
N MET A 38 11.57 8.14 15.52
CA MET A 38 12.60 7.09 15.50
C MET A 38 12.34 6.07 14.41
N GLU A 39 13.37 5.66 13.69
CA GLU A 39 13.26 4.55 12.74
C GLU A 39 12.97 3.24 13.47
N LYS A 40 11.92 2.53 13.04
CA LYS A 40 11.49 1.26 13.62
C LYS A 40 11.96 0.06 12.80
N GLY A 41 12.18 0.26 11.51
CA GLY A 41 12.61 -0.79 10.60
C GLY A 41 12.72 -0.26 9.18
N HIS A 42 13.34 -1.07 8.33
CA HIS A 42 13.52 -0.76 6.92
C HIS A 42 13.63 -2.02 6.08
N LEU A 43 13.34 -1.87 4.79
CA LEU A 43 13.64 -2.86 3.76
C LEU A 43 14.58 -2.20 2.77
N ASP A 44 15.76 -2.75 2.56
CA ASP A 44 16.76 -2.14 1.68
C ASP A 44 16.52 -2.46 0.20
N HIS A 45 17.22 -1.73 -0.66
CA HIS A 45 17.13 -1.89 -2.11
C HIS A 45 17.48 -3.33 -2.55
N GLU A 46 18.40 -3.99 -1.87
CA GLU A 46 18.74 -5.40 -2.10
C GLU A 46 17.60 -6.35 -1.76
N GLN A 47 16.66 -5.96 -0.89
CA GLN A 47 15.50 -6.78 -0.55
C GLN A 47 14.33 -6.50 -1.50
N VAL A 48 14.02 -5.21 -1.76
CA VAL A 48 12.76 -4.83 -2.43
C VAL A 48 12.93 -3.94 -3.67
N GLY A 49 14.14 -3.49 -4.00
CA GLY A 49 14.40 -2.53 -5.08
C GLY A 49 13.89 -1.13 -4.75
N SER A 50 13.69 -0.29 -5.77
CA SER A 50 12.96 0.97 -5.60
C SER A 50 11.45 0.72 -5.47
N MET A 51 10.81 1.51 -4.61
CA MET A 51 9.42 1.36 -4.24
C MET A 51 8.61 2.57 -4.69
N GLY A 52 7.40 2.34 -5.20
CA GLY A 52 6.45 3.40 -5.54
C GLY A 52 5.49 3.70 -4.39
N LEU A 53 4.93 2.64 -3.80
CA LEU A 53 3.98 2.74 -2.69
C LEU A 53 4.35 1.77 -1.58
N VAL A 54 4.09 2.20 -0.35
CA VAL A 54 4.05 1.36 0.84
C VAL A 54 2.86 1.78 1.69
N GLU A 55 2.13 0.80 2.23
CA GLU A 55 1.02 1.00 3.17
C GLU A 55 1.20 0.04 4.34
N MET A 56 1.12 0.56 5.57
CA MET A 56 1.16 -0.23 6.79
C MET A 56 -0.24 -0.73 7.15
N LEU A 57 -0.34 -1.92 7.77
CA LEU A 57 -1.53 -2.31 8.50
C LEU A 57 -1.35 -2.03 9.99
N HIS A 58 -1.85 -0.88 10.43
CA HIS A 58 -1.73 -0.36 11.80
C HIS A 58 -0.27 -0.42 12.28
N ARG A 59 -0.02 -1.13 13.38
CA ARG A 59 1.32 -1.45 13.90
C ARG A 59 1.63 -2.95 13.83
N SER A 60 1.01 -3.65 12.88
CA SER A 60 1.31 -5.06 12.63
C SER A 60 2.59 -5.21 11.80
N ASN A 61 2.97 -6.47 11.59
CA ASN A 61 4.09 -6.92 10.76
C ASN A 61 3.79 -6.92 9.26
N LEU A 62 2.55 -6.61 8.85
CA LEU A 62 2.13 -6.63 7.45
C LEU A 62 2.30 -5.27 6.77
N LEU A 63 2.97 -5.30 5.61
CA LEU A 63 3.13 -4.16 4.71
C LEU A 63 2.59 -4.51 3.33
N ALA A 64 1.87 -3.61 2.70
CA ALA A 64 1.56 -3.68 1.28
C ALA A 64 2.57 -2.85 0.48
N LEU A 65 3.20 -3.48 -0.50
CA LEU A 65 4.30 -2.96 -1.29
C LEU A 65 3.90 -2.91 -2.78
N VAL A 66 4.18 -1.81 -3.46
CA VAL A 66 4.04 -1.68 -4.92
C VAL A 66 5.33 -1.14 -5.50
N GLY A 67 5.92 -1.86 -6.46
CA GLY A 67 7.15 -1.44 -7.13
C GLY A 67 6.96 -0.13 -7.89
N GLY A 68 8.03 0.65 -8.00
CA GLY A 68 8.03 1.94 -8.71
C GLY A 68 9.38 2.63 -8.59
N GLY A 69 9.50 3.86 -9.05
CA GLY A 69 10.79 4.57 -9.06
C GLY A 69 11.71 4.11 -10.20
N SER A 70 13.00 4.33 -10.04
CA SER A 70 13.99 4.20 -11.12
C SER A 70 14.52 2.77 -11.34
N SER A 71 14.51 1.92 -10.32
CA SER A 71 15.04 0.54 -10.41
C SER A 71 14.21 -0.45 -9.56
N PRO A 72 12.94 -0.69 -9.93
CA PRO A 72 12.05 -1.53 -9.15
C PRO A 72 12.38 -3.02 -9.36
N LYS A 73 12.31 -3.81 -8.28
CA LYS A 73 12.34 -5.30 -8.38
C LYS A 73 10.97 -5.89 -8.67
N PHE A 74 9.92 -5.16 -8.31
CA PHE A 74 8.54 -5.61 -8.40
C PHE A 74 7.75 -4.73 -9.36
N SER A 75 6.65 -5.27 -9.90
CA SER A 75 5.83 -4.55 -10.87
C SER A 75 4.98 -3.47 -10.20
N GLU A 76 4.71 -2.36 -10.91
CA GLU A 76 3.77 -1.32 -10.50
C GLU A 76 2.30 -1.76 -10.59
N ILE A 77 2.03 -2.90 -11.23
CA ILE A 77 0.69 -3.49 -11.35
C ILE A 77 0.44 -4.58 -10.30
N SER A 78 1.42 -4.90 -9.46
CA SER A 78 1.32 -5.90 -8.39
C SER A 78 1.35 -5.24 -7.02
N VAL A 79 0.45 -5.64 -6.13
CA VAL A 79 0.52 -5.37 -4.69
C VAL A 79 1.04 -6.61 -3.99
N LEU A 80 2.21 -6.48 -3.36
CA LEU A 80 2.86 -7.54 -2.62
C LEU A 80 2.65 -7.34 -1.12
N ILE A 81 2.26 -8.40 -0.42
CA ILE A 81 2.13 -8.36 1.04
C ILE A 81 3.38 -8.97 1.66
N TRP A 82 4.10 -8.12 2.38
CA TRP A 82 5.30 -8.49 3.11
C TRP A 82 4.95 -8.71 4.57
N ASP A 83 5.37 -9.86 5.10
CA ASP A 83 5.31 -10.19 6.52
C ASP A 83 6.71 -10.09 7.13
N ASP A 84 6.95 -9.04 7.89
CA ASP A 84 8.26 -8.81 8.50
C ASP A 84 8.57 -9.78 9.66
N ALA A 85 7.55 -10.37 10.29
CA ALA A 85 7.71 -11.30 11.39
C ALA A 85 8.08 -12.72 10.91
N ARG A 86 7.84 -13.07 9.64
CA ARG A 86 8.22 -14.37 9.10
C ARG A 86 9.74 -14.57 9.15
N GLU A 87 10.14 -15.72 9.67
CA GLU A 87 11.52 -16.20 9.61
C GLU A 87 11.83 -16.71 8.20
N GLY A 88 12.97 -16.29 7.65
CA GLY A 88 13.40 -16.65 6.31
C GLY A 88 14.62 -15.81 5.93
N LYS A 89 15.63 -16.45 5.33
CA LYS A 89 16.83 -15.73 4.87
C LYS A 89 16.61 -15.09 3.51
N ASP A 90 15.70 -15.64 2.71
CA ASP A 90 15.33 -15.07 1.42
C ASP A 90 14.16 -14.10 1.57
N SER A 91 14.33 -12.88 1.04
CA SER A 91 13.26 -11.89 0.86
C SER A 91 11.96 -12.46 0.28
N LYS A 92 12.04 -13.47 -0.59
CA LYS A 92 10.86 -14.11 -1.19
C LYS A 92 10.01 -14.88 -0.19
N GLU A 93 10.60 -15.38 0.89
CA GLU A 93 9.88 -16.15 1.93
C GLU A 93 9.01 -15.25 2.81
N LYS A 94 9.35 -13.95 2.88
CA LYS A 94 8.58 -12.92 3.57
C LYS A 94 7.41 -12.37 2.73
N LEU A 95 7.38 -12.64 1.43
CA LEU A 95 6.24 -12.32 0.57
C LEU A 95 5.14 -13.36 0.74
N VAL A 96 4.05 -12.99 1.41
CA VAL A 96 2.98 -13.93 1.79
C VAL A 96 1.80 -13.94 0.83
N LEU A 97 1.55 -12.83 0.12
CA LEU A 97 0.46 -12.69 -0.84
C LEU A 97 0.88 -11.75 -1.98
N GLU A 98 0.26 -11.95 -3.14
CA GLU A 98 0.38 -11.06 -4.30
C GLU A 98 -0.99 -10.83 -4.94
N PHE A 99 -1.30 -9.57 -5.25
CA PHE A 99 -2.45 -9.18 -6.06
C PHE A 99 -1.95 -8.54 -7.36
N THR A 100 -2.23 -9.16 -8.50
CA THR A 100 -1.80 -8.65 -9.81
C THR A 100 -2.98 -8.07 -10.60
N PHE A 101 -2.77 -6.90 -11.19
CA PHE A 101 -3.79 -6.18 -11.97
C PHE A 101 -3.32 -5.93 -13.40
N THR A 102 -4.21 -5.40 -14.24
CA THR A 102 -3.93 -5.09 -15.66
C THR A 102 -3.45 -3.66 -15.89
N LYS A 103 -3.48 -2.81 -14.86
CA LYS A 103 -3.06 -1.41 -14.90
C LYS A 103 -2.31 -1.05 -13.62
N PRO A 104 -1.50 0.03 -13.63
CA PRO A 104 -0.75 0.46 -12.45
C PRO A 104 -1.64 0.73 -11.25
N VAL A 105 -1.18 0.30 -10.08
CA VAL A 105 -1.80 0.57 -8.79
C VAL A 105 -1.42 1.98 -8.37
N LEU A 106 -2.42 2.82 -8.12
CA LEU A 106 -2.23 4.23 -7.76
C LEU A 106 -2.30 4.46 -6.25
N SER A 107 -3.01 3.60 -5.52
CA SER A 107 -3.08 3.65 -4.06
C SER A 107 -3.51 2.31 -3.49
N VAL A 108 -3.05 2.04 -2.28
CA VAL A 108 -3.52 0.94 -1.43
C VAL A 108 -4.07 1.55 -0.14
N ARG A 109 -5.16 0.99 0.40
CA ARG A 109 -5.64 1.28 1.77
C ARG A 109 -5.92 -0.03 2.48
N MET A 110 -5.60 -0.06 3.76
CA MET A 110 -5.76 -1.26 4.57
C MET A 110 -6.53 -0.97 5.86
N ARG A 111 -7.29 -1.97 6.30
CA ARG A 111 -7.84 -2.11 7.65
C ARG A 111 -7.71 -3.58 8.05
N HIS A 112 -8.07 -3.90 9.30
CA HIS A 112 -7.87 -5.24 9.86
C HIS A 112 -8.46 -6.38 9.02
N ASP A 113 -9.60 -6.18 8.35
CA ASP A 113 -10.35 -7.21 7.64
C ASP A 113 -10.43 -6.98 6.11
N LYS A 114 -9.88 -5.87 5.59
CA LYS A 114 -10.00 -5.50 4.17
C LYS A 114 -8.75 -4.80 3.64
N ILE A 115 -8.46 -5.08 2.37
CA ILE A 115 -7.49 -4.34 1.55
C ILE A 115 -8.19 -3.76 0.32
N VAL A 116 -7.92 -2.49 0.05
CA VAL A 116 -8.47 -1.74 -1.08
C VAL A 116 -7.36 -1.37 -2.04
N ILE A 117 -7.50 -1.77 -3.31
CA ILE A 117 -6.56 -1.47 -4.37
C ILE A 117 -7.22 -0.50 -5.37
N VAL A 118 -6.58 0.64 -5.60
CA VAL A 118 -7.09 1.71 -6.45
C VAL A 118 -6.29 1.78 -7.74
N LEU A 119 -6.96 1.57 -8.86
CA LEU A 119 -6.48 1.84 -10.20
C LEU A 119 -7.10 3.15 -10.72
N LYS A 120 -6.64 3.64 -11.88
CA LYS A 120 -7.14 4.90 -12.47
C LYS A 120 -8.67 4.96 -12.64
N ASN A 121 -9.31 3.84 -12.98
CA ASN A 121 -10.75 3.80 -13.32
C ASN A 121 -11.52 2.74 -12.56
N ARG A 122 -10.89 2.13 -11.55
CA ARG A 122 -11.48 0.99 -10.85
C ARG A 122 -10.91 0.86 -9.46
N ILE A 123 -11.75 0.48 -8.51
CA ILE A 123 -11.36 0.18 -7.13
C ILE A 123 -11.78 -1.25 -6.83
N TYR A 124 -10.87 -2.03 -6.26
CA TYR A 124 -11.11 -3.38 -5.81
C TYR A 124 -11.04 -3.46 -4.30
N VAL A 125 -11.95 -4.19 -3.69
CA VAL A 125 -11.96 -4.46 -2.25
C VAL A 125 -11.87 -5.97 -2.04
N TYR A 126 -10.89 -6.41 -1.27
CA TYR A 126 -10.72 -7.82 -0.90
C TYR A 126 -10.86 -8.00 0.61
N SER A 127 -11.30 -9.18 1.04
CA SER A 127 -11.08 -9.62 2.41
C SER A 127 -9.59 -9.75 2.69
N PHE A 128 -9.18 -9.54 3.93
CA PHE A 128 -7.78 -9.54 4.34
C PHE A 128 -7.68 -9.88 5.83
N PRO A 129 -6.57 -10.44 6.36
CA PRO A 129 -5.40 -10.97 5.65
C PRO A 129 -5.56 -12.41 5.17
N ASP A 130 -6.41 -13.21 5.82
CA ASP A 130 -6.46 -14.65 5.60
C ASP A 130 -7.28 -15.02 4.36
N ASN A 131 -6.65 -15.72 3.42
CA ASN A 131 -7.25 -16.17 2.15
C ASN A 131 -8.08 -15.08 1.44
N PRO A 132 -7.43 -13.99 0.97
CA PRO A 132 -8.13 -12.85 0.38
C PRO A 132 -9.07 -13.22 -0.76
N ARG A 133 -10.31 -12.72 -0.69
CA ARG A 133 -11.33 -12.88 -1.73
C ARG A 133 -11.85 -11.52 -2.14
N LYS A 134 -12.08 -11.32 -3.43
CA LYS A 134 -12.68 -10.08 -3.93
C LYS A 134 -14.11 -9.97 -3.40
N LEU A 135 -14.38 -8.93 -2.63
CA LEU A 135 -15.69 -8.62 -2.06
C LEU A 135 -16.45 -7.65 -2.96
N PHE A 136 -15.77 -6.58 -3.38
CA PHE A 136 -16.39 -5.52 -4.18
C PHE A 136 -15.47 -5.04 -5.30
N GLU A 137 -16.09 -4.48 -6.32
CA GLU A 137 -15.44 -3.86 -7.45
C GLU A 137 -16.29 -2.66 -7.86
N PHE A 138 -15.67 -1.48 -7.90
CA PHE A 138 -16.32 -0.24 -8.27
C PHE A 138 -15.66 0.32 -9.51
N ASP A 139 -16.44 0.56 -10.56
CA ASP A 139 -15.98 1.41 -11.65
C ASP A 139 -15.96 2.86 -11.18
N THR A 140 -14.90 3.58 -11.51
CA THR A 140 -14.75 5.00 -11.18
C THR A 140 -14.60 5.81 -12.46
N ARG A 141 -14.93 7.11 -12.38
CA ARG A 141 -14.38 8.06 -13.34
C ARG A 141 -12.84 8.12 -13.21
N ASP A 142 -12.18 8.76 -14.16
CA ASP A 142 -10.75 9.08 -14.11
C ASP A 142 -10.32 9.59 -12.73
N ASN A 143 -9.58 8.76 -12.02
CA ASN A 143 -8.96 9.01 -10.72
C ASN A 143 -7.42 8.89 -10.84
N PRO A 144 -6.77 9.78 -11.62
CA PRO A 144 -5.35 9.67 -11.94
C PRO A 144 -4.42 9.80 -10.71
N LYS A 145 -4.95 10.29 -9.58
CA LYS A 145 -4.22 10.44 -8.33
C LYS A 145 -4.48 9.30 -7.34
N GLY A 146 -5.30 8.31 -7.69
CA GLY A 146 -5.64 7.20 -6.80
C GLY A 146 -6.34 7.64 -5.51
N LEU A 147 -7.14 8.72 -5.54
CA LEU A 147 -7.83 9.24 -4.37
C LEU A 147 -8.86 8.23 -3.87
N CYS A 148 -8.72 7.86 -2.61
CA CYS A 148 -9.57 6.91 -1.92
C CYS A 148 -9.21 6.99 -0.43
N ASP A 149 -10.19 6.83 0.45
CA ASP A 149 -9.94 6.67 1.86
C ASP A 149 -10.87 5.64 2.50
N LEU A 150 -10.34 4.91 3.48
CA LEU A 150 -11.00 3.79 4.13
C LEU A 150 -11.09 4.04 5.63
N CYS A 151 -12.29 3.93 6.18
CA CYS A 151 -12.49 4.12 7.61
C CYS A 151 -11.72 3.04 8.40
N PRO A 152 -10.83 3.43 9.33
CA PRO A 152 -10.06 2.48 10.13
C PRO A 152 -10.87 1.91 11.32
N SER A 153 -12.09 2.41 11.56
CA SER A 153 -12.95 1.95 12.66
C SER A 153 -13.37 0.49 12.48
N LEU A 154 -13.33 -0.28 13.56
CA LEU A 154 -13.87 -1.65 13.59
C LEU A 154 -15.40 -1.68 13.42
N GLU A 155 -16.09 -0.62 13.82
CA GLU A 155 -17.56 -0.55 13.83
C GLU A 155 -18.15 -0.12 12.48
N LYS A 156 -17.45 0.74 11.74
CA LYS A 156 -17.92 1.31 10.47
C LYS A 156 -16.97 0.96 9.34
N GLN A 157 -17.49 0.35 8.29
CA GLN A 157 -16.71 -0.11 7.14
C GLN A 157 -16.89 0.82 5.94
N LEU A 158 -16.74 2.12 6.17
CA LEU A 158 -16.99 3.13 5.15
C LEU A 158 -15.79 3.30 4.22
N LEU A 159 -16.07 3.32 2.92
CA LEU A 159 -15.12 3.64 1.86
C LEU A 159 -15.58 4.91 1.15
N VAL A 160 -14.66 5.85 0.94
CA VAL A 160 -14.94 7.08 0.19
C VAL A 160 -13.97 7.25 -0.97
N PHE A 161 -14.49 7.64 -2.13
CA PHE A 161 -13.70 7.93 -3.33
C PHE A 161 -14.41 8.97 -4.21
N PRO A 162 -13.72 9.59 -5.19
CA PRO A 162 -14.35 10.54 -6.10
C PRO A 162 -15.53 9.92 -6.87
N GLY A 163 -16.68 10.59 -6.85
CA GLY A 163 -17.88 10.16 -7.59
C GLY A 163 -17.81 10.52 -9.07
N HIS A 164 -18.78 10.03 -9.86
CA HIS A 164 -18.81 10.25 -11.31
C HIS A 164 -19.01 11.73 -11.71
N LYS A 165 -19.76 12.50 -10.91
CA LYS A 165 -19.95 13.93 -11.14
C LYS A 165 -18.74 14.69 -10.60
N CYS A 166 -18.26 15.67 -11.36
CA CYS A 166 -17.14 16.51 -10.90
C CYS A 166 -17.50 17.17 -9.56
N GLY A 167 -16.59 17.11 -8.59
CA GLY A 167 -16.80 17.63 -7.22
C GLY A 167 -17.64 16.73 -6.31
N SER A 168 -18.16 15.59 -6.79
CA SER A 168 -18.89 14.64 -5.94
C SER A 168 -17.98 13.61 -5.29
N LEU A 169 -18.41 13.10 -4.15
CA LEU A 169 -17.82 11.94 -3.47
C LEU A 169 -18.84 10.80 -3.48
N GLN A 170 -18.35 9.58 -3.59
CA GLN A 170 -19.11 8.37 -3.39
C GLN A 170 -18.70 7.77 -2.05
N LEU A 171 -19.69 7.56 -1.17
CA LEU A 171 -19.53 6.92 0.13
C LEU A 171 -20.24 5.56 0.06
N VAL A 172 -19.53 4.49 0.41
CA VAL A 172 -20.05 3.12 0.36
C VAL A 172 -19.85 2.47 1.73
N ASP A 173 -20.86 1.76 2.20
CA ASP A 173 -20.75 0.86 3.34
C ASP A 173 -20.33 -0.54 2.85
N LEU A 174 -19.24 -1.06 3.41
CA LEU A 174 -18.65 -2.35 3.06
C LEU A 174 -18.97 -3.47 4.08
N ALA A 175 -19.87 -3.20 5.03
CA ALA A 175 -20.32 -4.18 6.03
C ALA A 175 -21.02 -5.40 5.42
#